data_AF-A0A259HVY0-F1
#
_entry.id   AF-A0A259HVY0-F1
#
_cell.length_a   1.000
_cell.length_b   1.000
_cell.length_c   1.000
_cell.angle_alpha   90.00
_cell.angle_beta   90.00
_cell.angle_gamma   90.00
#
_symmetry.space_group_name_H-M   'P 1'
#
loop_
_entity.id
_entity.type
_entity.pdbx_description
1 polymer ?
#
loop_
_entity_poly.entity_id
_entity_poly.type
_entity_poly.pdbx_seq_one_letter_code
_entity_poly.pdbx_strand_id
1 'polypeptide(L)'
;MIYTWLASFTAPVQMVLFFFDNTYYVLSFLTSAIIFIVLIGVPYMLHKHFRENETRSIIISWLHILSSVFLMLGILMIYTYTPPINREWRYYPIMSPNFERWRTMNEMAIILFQLFVGIQIMFSVYGLTKLYYQRKDEQKRLQELEYAYEMNPMVNQVSKY
;
A
#
# COMPACT_ATOMS: atom_id res chain seq x y z
N MET A 1 19.73 20.23 -10.08
CA MET A 1 18.45 20.92 -10.36
C MET A 1 17.23 20.15 -9.86
N ILE A 2 16.99 18.89 -10.25
CA ILE A 2 15.83 18.12 -9.74
C ILE A 2 15.88 17.93 -8.22
N TYR A 3 17.04 17.59 -7.67
CA TYR A 3 17.24 17.50 -6.21
C TYR A 3 16.98 18.83 -5.51
N THR A 4 17.47 19.94 -6.08
CA THR A 4 17.26 21.28 -5.53
C THR A 4 15.78 21.68 -5.61
N TRP A 5 15.09 21.33 -6.70
CA TRP A 5 13.66 21.58 -6.87
C TRP A 5 12.82 20.75 -5.89
N LEU A 6 13.15 19.47 -5.67
CA LEU A 6 12.57 18.62 -4.62
C LEU A 6 12.89 19.13 -3.20
N ALA A 7 14.11 19.61 -2.97
CA ALA A 7 14.56 20.16 -1.69
C ALA A 7 13.82 21.46 -1.34
N SER A 8 13.54 22.31 -2.34
CA SER A 8 12.79 23.56 -2.14
C SER A 8 11.32 23.34 -1.78
N PHE A 9 10.71 22.24 -2.22
CA PHE A 9 9.35 21.85 -1.83
C PHE A 9 9.28 21.13 -0.47
N THR A 10 10.42 20.75 0.12
CA THR A 10 10.47 19.90 1.33
C THR A 10 10.84 20.65 2.63
N ALA A 11 10.82 21.99 2.65
CA ALA A 11 10.91 22.77 3.89
C ALA A 11 9.68 23.71 4.03
N PRO A 12 9.05 23.80 5.22
CA PRO A 12 9.62 23.55 6.54
C PRO A 12 9.51 22.11 7.02
N VAL A 13 10.62 21.61 7.57
CA VAL A 13 10.90 20.24 8.04
C VAL A 13 10.08 19.84 9.29
N GLN A 14 9.05 20.61 9.66
CA GLN A 14 8.18 20.36 10.80
C GLN A 14 6.70 20.54 10.43
N MET A 15 6.26 19.84 9.39
CA MET A 15 4.82 19.77 9.09
C MET A 15 4.18 18.71 9.97
N VAL A 16 3.14 19.11 10.70
CA VAL A 16 2.27 18.17 11.41
C VAL A 16 1.60 17.32 10.34
N LEU A 17 1.90 16.02 10.35
CA LEU A 17 1.27 15.06 9.47
C LEU A 17 -0.13 14.75 10.00
N PHE A 18 -0.27 14.40 11.27
CA PHE A 18 -1.57 14.06 11.82
C PHE A 18 -1.79 14.75 13.18
N PHE A 19 -2.92 15.39 13.37
CA PHE A 19 -3.48 15.61 14.70
C PHE A 19 -4.53 14.56 14.98
N PHE A 20 -4.22 13.71 15.94
CA PHE A 20 -5.06 12.62 16.39
C PHE A 20 -4.96 12.52 17.91
N ASP A 21 -6.09 12.32 18.57
CA ASP A 21 -6.17 12.20 20.03
C ASP A 21 -5.41 13.33 20.77
N ASN A 22 -5.72 14.57 20.39
CA ASN A 22 -5.15 15.79 20.97
C ASN A 22 -3.61 15.93 20.88
N THR A 23 -2.97 15.11 20.05
CA THR A 23 -1.52 15.00 19.89
C THR A 23 -1.10 15.31 18.46
N TYR A 24 -0.04 16.12 18.33
CA TYR A 24 0.55 16.47 17.03
C TYR A 24 1.64 15.46 16.66
N TYR A 25 1.41 14.69 15.60
CA TYR A 25 2.41 13.83 14.99
C TYR A 25 3.12 14.60 13.87
N VAL A 26 4.37 14.99 14.13
CA VAL A 26 5.24 15.62 13.14
C VAL A 26 6.09 14.53 12.52
N LEU A 27 5.92 14.30 11.22
CA LEU A 27 6.70 13.33 10.48
C LEU A 27 7.44 14.07 9.37
N SER A 28 8.74 13.81 9.27
CA SER A 28 9.52 14.32 8.15
C SER A 28 9.07 13.64 6.86
N PHE A 29 9.34 14.28 5.71
CA PHE A 29 9.12 13.67 4.41
C PHE A 29 9.74 12.27 4.32
N LEU A 30 10.97 12.09 4.84
CA LEU A 30 11.66 10.81 4.88
C LEU A 30 10.88 9.77 5.68
N THR A 31 10.36 10.15 6.86
CA THR A 31 9.58 9.25 7.71
C THR A 31 8.29 8.82 7.01
N SER A 32 7.59 9.74 6.35
CA SER A 32 6.38 9.44 5.57
C SER A 32 6.67 8.51 4.38
N ALA A 33 7.78 8.74 3.66
CA ALA A 33 8.19 7.86 2.56
C ALA A 33 8.48 6.43 3.05
N ILE A 34 9.18 6.29 4.19
CA ILE A 34 9.43 4.98 4.80
C ILE A 34 8.12 4.27 5.16
N ILE A 35 7.14 4.98 5.74
CA ILE A 35 5.82 4.41 6.06
C ILE A 35 5.13 3.89 4.80
N PHE A 36 5.11 4.67 3.71
CA PHE A 36 4.51 4.22 2.45
C PHE A 36 5.20 2.97 1.88
N ILE A 37 6.54 2.93 1.92
CA ILE A 37 7.32 1.77 1.45
C ILE A 37 6.98 0.53 2.27
N VAL A 38 6.94 0.64 3.59
CA VAL A 38 6.60 -0.47 4.50
C VAL A 38 5.20 -1.00 4.21
N LEU A 39 4.22 -0.12 4.03
CA LEU A 39 2.83 -0.51 3.74
C LEU A 39 2.67 -1.18 2.37
N ILE A 40 3.47 -0.80 1.38
CA ILE A 40 3.43 -1.39 0.02
C ILE A 40 4.25 -2.70 -0.06
N GLY A 41 5.12 -2.98 0.89
CA GLY A 41 6.04 -4.13 0.86
C GLY A 41 5.33 -5.48 0.64
N VAL A 42 4.27 -5.77 1.41
CA VAL A 42 3.51 -7.03 1.28
C VAL A 42 2.77 -7.10 -0.07
N PRO A 43 1.95 -6.09 -0.46
CA PRO A 43 1.35 -6.03 -1.79
C PRO A 43 2.34 -6.21 -2.93
N TYR A 44 3.53 -5.59 -2.84
CA TYR A 44 4.58 -5.71 -3.83
C TYR A 44 5.07 -7.16 -4.01
N MET A 45 5.32 -7.86 -2.90
CA MET A 45 5.73 -9.27 -2.94
C MET A 45 4.65 -10.15 -3.59
N LEU A 46 3.37 -9.87 -3.32
CA LEU A 46 2.25 -10.57 -3.95
C LEU A 46 2.16 -10.28 -5.46
N HIS A 47 2.32 -9.02 -5.87
CA HIS A 47 2.40 -8.67 -7.30
C HIS A 47 3.53 -9.39 -8.01
N LYS A 48 4.71 -9.44 -7.38
CA LYS A 48 5.87 -10.17 -7.92
C LYS A 48 5.55 -11.64 -8.12
N HIS A 49 4.99 -12.30 -7.10
CA HIS A 49 4.62 -13.71 -7.16
C HIS A 49 3.60 -14.00 -8.27
N PHE A 50 2.53 -13.22 -8.39
CA PHE A 50 1.52 -13.45 -9.44
C PHE A 50 2.02 -13.16 -10.85
N ARG A 51 3.00 -12.26 -10.98
CA ARG A 51 3.64 -11.99 -12.26
C ARG A 51 4.52 -13.16 -12.69
N GLU A 52 5.31 -13.71 -11.78
CA GLU A 52 6.19 -14.86 -12.05
C GLU A 52 5.40 -16.13 -12.37
N ASN A 53 4.25 -16.32 -11.74
CA ASN A 53 3.37 -17.47 -11.99
C ASN A 53 2.35 -17.26 -13.11
N GLU A 54 2.44 -16.16 -13.88
CA GLU A 54 1.50 -15.78 -14.97
C GLU A 54 0.01 -15.75 -14.56
N THR A 55 -0.27 -15.73 -13.27
CA THR A 55 -1.64 -15.78 -12.74
C THR A 55 -2.19 -14.40 -12.44
N ARG A 56 -1.45 -13.33 -12.72
CA ARG A 56 -1.83 -11.95 -12.40
C ARG A 56 -3.09 -11.52 -13.16
N SER A 57 -4.08 -11.02 -12.42
CA SER A 57 -5.15 -10.24 -13.04
C SER A 57 -4.63 -8.83 -13.36
N ILE A 58 -4.54 -8.49 -14.64
CA ILE A 58 -4.04 -7.20 -15.12
C ILE A 58 -4.89 -6.06 -14.56
N ILE A 59 -6.22 -6.17 -14.62
CA ILE A 59 -7.16 -5.13 -14.18
C ILE A 59 -7.01 -4.84 -12.68
N ILE A 60 -7.05 -5.88 -11.84
CA ILE A 60 -6.93 -5.72 -10.38
C ILE A 60 -5.56 -5.15 -10.03
N SER A 61 -4.51 -5.58 -10.73
CA SER A 61 -3.15 -5.13 -10.48
C SER A 61 -2.99 -3.63 -10.79
N TRP A 62 -3.45 -3.18 -11.95
CA TRP A 62 -3.42 -1.76 -12.31
C TRP A 62 -4.33 -0.91 -11.43
N LEU A 63 -5.51 -1.38 -11.06
CA LEU A 63 -6.40 -0.66 -10.16
C LEU A 63 -5.74 -0.43 -8.80
N HIS A 64 -5.09 -1.45 -8.23
CA HIS A 64 -4.34 -1.33 -6.97
C HIS A 64 -3.17 -0.34 -7.09
N ILE A 65 -2.37 -0.43 -8.16
CA ILE A 65 -1.22 0.46 -8.37
C ILE A 65 -1.68 1.91 -8.54
N LEU A 66 -2.64 2.16 -9.43
CA LEU A 66 -3.14 3.51 -9.71
C LEU A 66 -3.76 4.12 -8.46
N SER A 67 -4.67 3.40 -7.78
CA SER A 67 -5.29 3.91 -6.56
C SER A 67 -4.27 4.20 -5.45
N SER A 68 -3.26 3.34 -5.27
CA SER A 68 -2.19 3.56 -4.30
C SER A 68 -1.37 4.81 -4.61
N VAL A 69 -1.00 5.01 -5.88
CA VAL A 69 -0.25 6.20 -6.33
C VAL A 69 -1.08 7.47 -6.18
N PHE A 70 -2.35 7.46 -6.61
CA PHE A 70 -3.24 8.62 -6.47
C PHE A 70 -3.44 9.02 -5.01
N LEU A 71 -3.65 8.06 -4.11
CA LEU A 71 -3.80 8.34 -2.68
C LEU A 71 -2.51 8.89 -2.08
N MET A 72 -1.35 8.29 -2.39
CA MET A 72 -0.05 8.78 -1.91
C MET A 72 0.23 10.21 -2.36
N LEU A 73 -0.02 10.52 -3.64
CA LEU A 73 0.12 11.88 -4.17
C LEU A 73 -0.86 12.86 -3.51
N GLY A 74 -2.11 12.47 -3.30
CA GLY A 74 -3.11 13.29 -2.62
C GLY A 74 -2.69 13.65 -1.19
N ILE A 75 -2.20 12.67 -0.43
CA ILE A 75 -1.70 12.87 0.94
C ILE A 75 -0.48 13.81 0.95
N LEU A 76 0.50 13.56 0.08
CA LEU A 76 1.70 14.40 -0.02
C LEU A 76 1.38 15.83 -0.45
N MET A 77 0.44 16.01 -1.38
CA MET A 77 0.00 17.32 -1.83
C MET A 77 -0.66 18.09 -0.69
N ILE A 78 -1.56 17.47 0.07
CA ILE A 78 -2.18 18.11 1.23
C ILE A 78 -1.09 18.58 2.19
N TYR A 79 -0.12 17.73 2.56
CA TYR A 79 0.92 18.15 3.48
C TYR A 79 1.88 19.19 2.93
N THR A 80 2.15 19.20 1.63
CA THR A 80 3.03 20.21 1.01
C THR A 80 2.38 21.60 1.01
N TYR A 81 1.06 21.69 0.79
CA TYR A 81 0.35 22.96 0.65
C TYR A 81 -0.42 23.38 1.90
N THR A 82 -0.36 22.59 2.98
CA THR A 82 -0.99 22.92 4.25
C THR A 82 -0.04 23.78 5.09
N PRO A 83 -0.43 24.99 5.51
CA PRO A 83 0.45 25.88 6.25
C PRO A 83 0.84 25.26 7.61
N PRO A 84 2.09 25.46 8.08
CA PRO A 84 2.48 25.05 9.42
C PRO A 84 1.62 25.79 10.46
N ILE A 85 1.06 25.05 11.41
CA ILE A 85 0.25 25.63 12.49
C ILE A 85 1.07 25.92 13.72
N ASN A 86 0.70 27.01 14.39
CA ASN A 86 1.09 27.23 15.77
C ASN A 86 0.24 26.31 16.67
N ARG A 87 0.88 25.39 17.39
CA ARG A 87 0.23 24.44 18.30
C ARG A 87 -0.54 25.13 19.43
N GLU A 88 -0.18 26.36 19.74
CA GLU A 88 -0.83 27.19 20.76
C GLU A 88 -2.20 27.72 20.33
N TRP A 89 -2.56 27.60 19.04
CA TRP A 89 -3.84 28.06 18.52
C TRP A 89 -5.06 27.35 19.13
N ARG A 90 -4.88 26.17 19.71
CA ARG A 90 -5.93 25.43 20.46
C ARG A 90 -6.39 26.14 21.74
N TYR A 91 -5.57 27.05 22.28
CA TYR A 91 -5.84 27.73 23.55
C TYR A 91 -6.48 29.11 23.37
N TYR A 92 -6.72 29.54 22.13
CA TYR A 92 -7.42 30.79 21.87
C TYR A 92 -8.93 30.60 22.02
N PRO A 93 -9.64 31.57 22.63
CA PRO A 93 -11.08 31.48 22.84
C PRO A 93 -11.90 31.53 21.53
N ILE A 94 -11.32 32.05 20.46
CA ILE A 94 -11.92 32.06 19.12
C ILE A 94 -10.95 31.35 18.18
N MET A 95 -11.44 30.29 17.54
CA MET A 95 -10.65 29.48 16.61
C MET A 95 -10.34 30.31 15.36
N SER A 96 -9.06 30.41 15.01
CA SER A 96 -8.65 31.16 13.81
C SER A 96 -9.18 30.47 12.54
N PRO A 97 -9.65 31.22 11.52
CA PRO A 97 -10.02 30.64 10.22
C PRO A 97 -8.89 29.81 9.57
N ASN A 98 -7.63 30.14 9.86
CA ASN A 98 -6.48 29.38 9.40
C ASN A 98 -6.38 28.01 10.09
N PHE A 99 -6.75 27.93 11.36
CA PHE A 99 -6.79 26.68 12.10
C PHE A 99 -7.91 25.76 11.60
N GLU A 100 -9.10 26.31 11.32
CA GLU A 100 -10.20 25.52 10.76
C GLU A 100 -9.85 24.96 9.40
N ARG A 101 -9.29 25.77 8.50
CA ARG A 101 -8.83 25.31 7.18
C ARG A 101 -7.77 24.21 7.31
N TRP A 102 -6.81 24.40 8.22
CA TRP A 102 -5.79 23.40 8.50
C TRP A 102 -6.39 22.09 9.04
N ARG A 103 -7.32 22.17 9.99
CA ARG A 103 -7.99 21.00 10.59
C ARG A 103 -8.72 20.19 9.51
N THR A 104 -9.48 20.85 8.64
CA THR A 104 -10.17 20.21 7.53
C THR A 104 -9.21 19.48 6.60
N MET A 105 -8.07 20.11 6.24
CA MET A 105 -7.06 19.49 5.39
C MET A 105 -6.40 18.28 6.08
N ASN A 106 -6.09 18.39 7.37
CA ASN A 106 -5.57 17.29 8.18
C ASN A 106 -6.56 16.12 8.24
N GLU A 107 -7.85 16.37 8.50
CA GLU A 107 -8.89 15.33 8.50
C GLU A 107 -9.02 14.64 7.15
N MET A 108 -9.00 15.40 6.05
CA MET A 108 -8.99 14.82 4.69
C MET A 108 -7.77 13.92 4.47
N ALA A 109 -6.58 14.36 4.88
CA ALA A 109 -5.36 13.57 4.73
C ALA A 109 -5.39 12.28 5.58
N ILE A 110 -5.97 12.32 6.78
CA ILE A 110 -6.21 11.12 7.61
C ILE A 110 -7.12 10.14 6.87
N ILE A 111 -8.24 10.61 6.33
CA ILE A 111 -9.18 9.76 5.58
C ILE A 111 -8.49 9.13 4.37
N LEU A 112 -7.73 9.92 3.60
CA LEU A 112 -6.96 9.39 2.45
C LEU A 112 -5.91 8.37 2.89
N PHE A 113 -5.24 8.59 4.02
CA PHE A 113 -4.28 7.63 4.56
C PHE A 113 -4.95 6.33 5.01
N GLN A 114 -6.10 6.42 5.68
CA GLN A 114 -6.91 5.24 6.05
C GLN A 114 -7.37 4.47 4.82
N LEU A 115 -7.83 5.15 3.77
CA LEU A 115 -8.19 4.53 2.49
C LEU A 115 -6.98 3.85 1.85
N PHE A 116 -5.80 4.49 1.89
CA PHE A 116 -4.56 3.91 1.37
C PHE A 116 -4.21 2.61 2.09
N VAL A 117 -4.21 2.62 3.43
CA VAL A 117 -3.97 1.43 4.25
C VAL A 117 -5.02 0.36 3.96
N GLY A 118 -6.30 0.74 3.85
CA GLY A 118 -7.40 -0.16 3.52
C GLY A 118 -7.19 -0.88 2.18
N ILE A 119 -6.74 -0.15 1.15
CA ILE A 119 -6.42 -0.74 -0.16
C ILE A 119 -5.25 -1.72 -0.07
N GLN A 120 -4.20 -1.43 0.73
CA GLN A 120 -3.09 -2.37 0.92
C GLN A 120 -3.56 -3.65 1.61
N ILE A 121 -4.41 -3.54 2.63
CA ILE A 121 -4.98 -4.70 3.34
C ILE A 121 -5.86 -5.52 2.39
N MET A 122 -6.79 -4.88 1.69
CA MET A 122 -7.71 -5.56 0.76
C MET A 122 -6.95 -6.31 -0.34
N PHE A 123 -5.92 -5.70 -0.92
CA PHE A 123 -5.09 -6.36 -1.92
C PHE A 123 -4.28 -7.51 -1.32
N SER A 124 -3.79 -7.36 -0.09
CA SER A 124 -3.06 -8.43 0.60
C SER A 124 -3.96 -9.63 0.88
N VAL A 125 -5.19 -9.40 1.35
CA VAL A 125 -6.19 -10.45 1.56
C VAL A 125 -6.54 -11.15 0.25
N TYR A 126 -6.80 -10.38 -0.81
CA TYR A 126 -7.02 -10.92 -2.16
C TYR A 126 -5.85 -11.80 -2.61
N GLY A 127 -4.62 -11.31 -2.46
CA GLY A 127 -3.43 -12.04 -2.88
C GLY A 127 -3.22 -13.32 -2.07
N LEU A 128 -3.30 -13.25 -0.74
CA LEU A 128 -3.17 -14.44 0.10
C LEU A 128 -4.24 -15.49 -0.21
N THR A 129 -5.48 -15.06 -0.43
CA THR A 129 -6.59 -15.95 -0.81
C THR A 129 -6.31 -16.64 -2.14
N LYS A 130 -5.88 -15.88 -3.14
CA LYS A 130 -5.52 -16.42 -4.45
C LYS A 130 -4.36 -17.39 -4.39
N LEU A 131 -3.33 -17.08 -3.62
CA LEU A 131 -2.17 -17.94 -3.41
C LEU A 131 -2.57 -19.25 -2.72
N TYR A 132 -3.50 -19.20 -1.76
CA TYR A 132 -4.05 -20.40 -1.13
C TYR A 132 -4.75 -21.31 -2.13
N TYR A 133 -5.62 -20.78 -2.99
CA TYR A 133 -6.29 -21.58 -4.03
C TYR A 133 -5.32 -22.15 -5.06
N GLN A 134 -4.31 -21.39 -5.48
CA GLN A 134 -3.28 -21.87 -6.41
C GLN A 134 -2.54 -23.08 -5.87
N ARG A 135 -2.12 -23.04 -4.60
CA ARG A 135 -1.44 -24.17 -3.96
C ARG A 135 -2.34 -25.40 -3.88
N LYS A 136 -3.64 -25.20 -3.58
CA LYS A 136 -4.61 -26.29 -3.50
C LYS A 136 -4.82 -26.95 -4.88
N ASP A 137 -4.94 -26.16 -5.93
CA ASP A 137 -5.11 -26.65 -7.30
C ASP A 137 -3.86 -27.40 -7.79
N GLU A 138 -2.67 -26.89 -7.46
CA GLU A 138 -1.40 -27.55 -7.79
C GLU A 138 -1.25 -28.90 -7.07
N GLN A 139 -1.58 -28.97 -5.77
CA GLN A 139 -1.57 -30.22 -5.01
C GLN A 139 -2.55 -31.25 -5.59
N LYS A 140 -3.76 -30.80 -5.95
CA LYS A 140 -4.76 -31.68 -6.56
C LYS A 140 -4.28 -32.22 -7.92
N ARG A 141 -3.67 -31.37 -8.76
CA ARG A 141 -3.10 -31.79 -10.04
C ARG A 141 -1.97 -32.81 -9.86
N LEU A 142 -1.11 -32.64 -8.86
CA LEU A 142 -0.04 -33.59 -8.56
C LEU A 142 -0.59 -34.95 -8.11
N GLN A 143 -1.63 -34.97 -7.28
CA GLN A 143 -2.30 -36.20 -6.86
C GLN A 143 -2.97 -36.93 -8.04
N GLU A 144 -3.62 -36.20 -8.94
CA GLU A 144 -4.22 -36.78 -10.15
C GLU A 144 -3.16 -37.38 -11.09
N LEU A 145 -1.99 -36.74 -11.21
CA LEU A 145 -0.87 -37.26 -12.00
C LEU A 145 -0.25 -38.52 -11.37
N GLU A 146 -0.09 -38.55 -10.05
CA GLU A 146 0.40 -39.72 -9.32
C GLU A 146 -0.55 -40.91 -9.48
N TYR A 147 -1.85 -40.70 -9.29
CA TYR A 147 -2.87 -41.72 -9.52
C TYR A 147 -2.90 -42.22 -10.98
N ALA A 148 -2.76 -41.32 -11.96
CA ALA A 148 -2.69 -41.71 -13.37
C ALA A 148 -1.44 -42.53 -13.69
N TYR A 149 -0.31 -42.23 -13.03
CA TYR A 149 0.93 -43.00 -13.17
C TYR A 149 0.80 -44.40 -12.55
N GLU A 150 0.20 -44.51 -11.35
CA GLU A 150 -0.05 -45.79 -10.68
C GLU A 150 -1.04 -46.69 -11.46
N MET A 151 -2.07 -46.10 -12.07
CA MET A 151 -3.07 -46.84 -12.85
C MET A 151 -2.62 -47.24 -14.25
N ASN A 152 -1.46 -46.76 -14.72
CA ASN A 152 -0.92 -47.14 -16.03
C ASN A 152 0.45 -47.85 -15.92
N PRO A 153 0.49 -49.10 -15.41
CA PRO A 153 1.73 -49.86 -15.25
C PRO A 153 2.42 -50.24 -16.58
N MET A 154 1.78 -50.01 -17.74
CA MET A 154 2.30 -50.40 -19.06
C MET A 154 3.53 -49.60 -19.51
N VAL A 155 3.85 -48.46 -18.87
CA VAL A 155 5.09 -47.71 -19.16
C VAL A 155 6.29 -48.26 -18.37
N ASN A 156 6.07 -48.95 -17.24
CA ASN A 156 7.15 -49.56 -16.44
C ASN A 156 7.72 -50.85 -17.05
N GLN A 157 7.11 -51.40 -18.11
CA GLN A 157 7.65 -52.56 -18.82
C GLN A 157 8.53 -52.19 -20.03
N VAL A 158 8.43 -50.97 -20.57
CA VAL A 158 9.20 -50.54 -21.75
C VAL A 158 10.63 -50.08 -21.39
N SER A 159 10.89 -49.75 -20.12
CA SER A 159 12.24 -49.36 -19.65
C SER A 159 13.12 -50.54 -19.20
N LYS A 160 12.61 -51.78 -19.25
CA LYS A 160 13.35 -52.98 -18.84
C LYS A 160 13.92 -53.82 -20.00
N TYR A 161 13.87 -53.32 -21.23
CA TYR A 161 14.52 -53.94 -22.40
C TYR A 161 15.37 -52.94 -23.15
#